data_AF-A0A2D4IQB2-F1
#
_entry.id   AF-A0A2D4IQB2-F1
#
_cell.length_a   1.000
_cell.length_b   1.000
_cell.length_c   1.000
_cell.angle_alpha   90.00
_cell.angle_beta   90.00
_cell.angle_gamma   90.00
#
_symmetry.space_group_name_H-M   'P 1'
#
loop_
_entity.id
_entity.type
_entity.pdbx_description
1 polymer ?
#
loop_
_entity_poly.entity_id
_entity_poly.type
_entity_poly.pdbx_seq_one_letter_code
_entity_poly.pdbx_strand_id
1 'polypeptide(L)'
;SVPRPPWCLPAGGCPPLSAAPCAGFRRPPRESGSSWRGVTMEDGELTAREKLHLVTRNLQEVLGEDKLTAILKERELKIYWGTATTGKPHIAYFVPMSKIADFLKAGCEVTILFADLHAYLDNMKAPWELLELRTQYYEAVIKAMLESIGVPLEKLRFVRGTDFQLSKEYTLDVYRLSSVVTQHDAKKAGAEVVKQVEHPLLSGLLYPGLQALDEEHLKVDAQFGGVDQRKIFTFAEKYLPSLGYTKRIHLMNPMVPGLTGSKMSSSEEESKIDLLDRKEDVKKKLRKAFCEPGNVENNGVLSFIKHVLFPLRSEFVVLRDEKWGGNKTYTSYGDLEKDFAEQVVHPGDLKNSIEVALNKLLDPIREKFSSSQMRKLASCAYPDPSKTKSAMKGSTKNSDAEEVVPSRVDLRVGKVLSVEKHPDADALYVEKIDLGEAEPRTVVSGLVAFVPKEELQDRLVVLVCNMKPQKMRGVESQAMLLCAFSSGDPCQVEPLDPPAGSCPGERVFVEGFENGQPD
;
A
#
# COMPACT_ATOMS: atom_id res chain seq x y z
N SER A 1 47.32 -43.96 6.92
CA SER A 1 47.59 -45.33 6.43
C SER A 1 46.27 -46.09 6.41
N VAL A 2 45.92 -46.64 5.22
CA VAL A 2 44.81 -47.61 4.90
C VAL A 2 43.38 -46.99 4.93
N PRO A 3 42.42 -47.33 4.01
CA PRO A 3 42.18 -46.63 2.74
C PRO A 3 40.66 -46.41 2.41
N ARG A 4 40.35 -45.75 1.28
CA ARG A 4 39.03 -45.78 0.62
C ARG A 4 39.12 -46.52 -0.73
N PRO A 5 38.11 -47.32 -1.13
CA PRO A 5 38.03 -47.90 -2.48
C PRO A 5 36.87 -47.26 -3.29
N PRO A 6 36.61 -47.68 -4.54
CA PRO A 6 36.80 -46.92 -5.79
C PRO A 6 35.45 -46.28 -6.24
N TRP A 7 35.35 -45.39 -7.23
CA TRP A 7 35.23 -45.71 -8.66
C TRP A 7 35.43 -44.38 -9.44
N CYS A 8 36.51 -44.28 -10.20
CA CYS A 8 36.77 -43.25 -11.22
C CYS A 8 37.68 -43.86 -12.29
N LEU A 9 37.24 -43.89 -13.55
CA LEU A 9 38.01 -44.11 -14.79
C LEU A 9 37.14 -43.62 -15.99
N PRO A 10 37.69 -43.28 -17.17
CA PRO A 10 38.31 -41.98 -17.46
C PRO A 10 37.76 -41.31 -18.75
N ALA A 11 38.21 -40.08 -19.01
CA ALA A 11 37.90 -39.29 -20.20
C ALA A 11 38.52 -39.88 -21.48
N GLY A 12 37.72 -39.99 -22.55
CA GLY A 12 38.14 -40.29 -23.92
C GLY A 12 37.63 -39.21 -24.87
N GLY A 13 38.53 -38.66 -25.68
CA GLY A 13 38.28 -37.52 -26.57
C GLY A 13 37.48 -37.87 -27.84
N CYS A 14 36.69 -36.89 -28.30
CA CYS A 14 36.03 -36.91 -29.61
C CYS A 14 36.94 -36.28 -30.70
N PRO A 15 37.00 -36.88 -31.91
CA PRO A 15 37.65 -36.28 -33.07
C PRO A 15 36.72 -35.29 -33.80
N PRO A 16 37.27 -34.38 -34.64
CA PRO A 16 36.51 -33.34 -35.33
C PRO A 16 36.08 -33.78 -36.73
N LEU A 17 34.97 -33.25 -37.27
CA LEU A 17 34.83 -32.98 -38.72
C LEU A 17 33.56 -32.20 -39.11
N SER A 18 33.82 -31.17 -39.91
CA SER A 18 33.03 -30.58 -40.99
C SER A 18 31.81 -29.71 -40.68
N ALA A 19 31.98 -28.44 -41.09
CA ALA A 19 30.96 -27.43 -41.20
C ALA A 19 30.07 -27.66 -42.43
N ALA A 20 28.75 -27.57 -42.23
CA ALA A 20 27.72 -27.35 -43.24
C ALA A 20 26.63 -26.45 -42.62
N PRO A 21 25.91 -25.65 -43.43
CA PRO A 21 25.56 -24.27 -43.06
C PRO A 21 24.34 -24.16 -42.13
N CYS A 22 24.40 -23.19 -41.22
CA CYS A 22 23.29 -22.76 -40.37
C CYS A 22 22.03 -22.49 -41.20
N ALA A 23 21.02 -23.34 -41.00
CA ALA A 23 19.65 -23.07 -41.45
C ALA A 23 19.19 -21.76 -40.79
N GLY A 24 19.04 -20.72 -41.61
CA GLY A 24 18.65 -19.39 -41.17
C GLY A 24 17.32 -19.43 -40.42
N PHE A 25 17.34 -18.89 -39.20
CA PHE A 25 16.15 -18.35 -38.55
C PHE A 25 15.55 -17.29 -39.49
N ARG A 26 14.55 -17.69 -40.29
CA ARG A 26 13.71 -16.74 -41.00
C ARG A 26 12.94 -15.94 -39.96
N ARG A 27 13.35 -14.67 -39.78
CA ARG A 27 12.50 -13.64 -39.19
C ARG A 27 11.15 -13.67 -39.92
N PRO A 28 10.00 -13.53 -39.22
CA PRO A 28 8.74 -13.30 -39.93
C PRO A 28 8.88 -12.02 -40.76
N PRO A 29 8.25 -11.93 -41.94
CA PRO A 29 8.40 -10.78 -42.81
C PRO A 29 7.96 -9.51 -42.06
N ARG A 30 8.79 -8.46 -42.16
CA ARG A 30 8.40 -7.10 -41.79
C ARG A 30 7.25 -6.69 -42.70
N GLU A 31 6.03 -6.71 -42.19
CA GLU A 31 4.93 -5.98 -42.84
C GLU A 31 5.23 -4.48 -42.72
N SER A 32 5.52 -3.91 -43.89
CA SER A 32 5.65 -2.49 -44.13
C SER A 32 4.31 -1.79 -43.96
N GLY A 33 4.29 -0.76 -43.12
CA GLY A 33 3.46 0.43 -43.31
C GLY A 33 1.97 0.19 -43.57
N SER A 34 1.24 -0.21 -42.53
CA SER A 34 -0.22 -0.13 -42.51
C SER A 34 -0.64 1.02 -41.58
N SER A 35 -0.96 2.15 -42.19
CA SER A 35 -1.71 3.25 -41.58
C SER A 35 -3.06 2.71 -41.11
N TRP A 36 -3.26 2.56 -39.79
CA TRP A 36 -4.53 2.07 -39.26
C TRP A 36 -5.34 3.20 -38.65
N ARG A 37 -6.41 3.52 -39.38
CA ARG A 37 -7.55 4.31 -38.95
C ARG A 37 -8.18 3.68 -37.71
N GLY A 38 -8.84 4.51 -36.91
CA GLY A 38 -9.44 4.15 -35.64
C GLY A 38 -10.32 2.89 -35.68
N VAL A 39 -10.39 2.25 -34.52
CA VAL A 39 -11.29 1.17 -34.10
C VAL A 39 -12.52 1.08 -35.00
N THR A 40 -12.53 0.14 -35.94
CA THR A 40 -13.73 -0.21 -36.71
C THR A 40 -14.54 -1.19 -35.88
N MET A 41 -15.56 -0.68 -35.20
CA MET A 41 -16.54 -1.50 -34.49
C MET A 41 -17.41 -2.23 -35.50
N GLU A 42 -17.40 -3.57 -35.46
CA GLU A 42 -18.54 -4.36 -35.91
C GLU A 42 -19.48 -4.49 -34.70
N ASP A 43 -20.68 -3.91 -34.81
CA ASP A 43 -21.80 -4.02 -33.85
C ASP A 43 -21.56 -3.60 -32.39
N GLY A 44 -20.54 -2.77 -32.11
CA GLY A 44 -20.32 -2.16 -30.80
C GLY A 44 -19.70 -3.09 -29.73
N GLU A 45 -19.39 -4.34 -30.07
CA GLU A 45 -18.68 -5.28 -29.20
C GLU A 45 -17.24 -5.50 -29.68
N LEU A 46 -16.29 -5.47 -28.74
CA LEU A 46 -14.88 -5.74 -29.04
C LEU A 46 -14.68 -7.21 -29.44
N THR A 47 -13.95 -7.45 -30.53
CA THR A 47 -13.58 -8.80 -30.96
C THR A 47 -12.67 -9.49 -29.92
N ALA A 48 -12.63 -10.82 -29.91
CA ALA A 48 -11.75 -11.57 -29.01
C ALA A 48 -10.27 -11.17 -29.17
N ARG A 49 -9.84 -10.78 -30.37
CA ARG A 49 -8.49 -10.29 -30.66
C ARG A 49 -8.22 -8.92 -30.04
N GLU A 50 -9.18 -8.00 -30.12
CA GLU A 50 -9.06 -6.67 -29.51
C GLU A 50 -9.09 -6.76 -27.98
N LYS A 51 -9.95 -7.62 -27.42
CA LYS A 51 -9.97 -7.93 -25.99
C LYS A 51 -8.62 -8.48 -25.53
N LEU A 52 -8.07 -9.45 -26.25
CA LEU A 52 -6.75 -10.01 -25.94
C LEU A 52 -5.68 -8.92 -25.97
N HIS A 53 -5.67 -8.05 -26.99
CA HIS A 53 -4.72 -6.94 -27.07
C HIS A 53 -4.84 -5.98 -25.89
N LEU A 54 -6.05 -5.58 -25.49
CA LEU A 54 -6.25 -4.71 -24.32
C LEU A 54 -5.78 -5.37 -23.04
N VAL A 55 -6.10 -6.66 -22.85
CA VAL A 55 -5.68 -7.42 -21.67
C VAL A 55 -4.15 -7.52 -21.61
N THR A 56 -3.47 -7.84 -22.71
CA THR A 56 -2.04 -8.16 -22.69
C THR A 56 -1.09 -7.02 -23.02
N ARG A 57 -1.56 -5.90 -23.60
CA ARG A 57 -0.69 -4.75 -23.91
C ARG A 57 0.03 -4.24 -22.66
N ASN A 58 1.29 -3.86 -22.83
CA ASN A 58 2.18 -3.33 -21.78
C ASN A 58 2.49 -4.29 -20.61
N LEU A 59 2.02 -5.55 -20.64
CA LEU A 59 2.49 -6.58 -19.71
C LEU A 59 3.91 -7.02 -20.08
N GLN A 60 4.68 -7.42 -19.08
CA GLN A 60 6.00 -8.03 -19.27
C GLN A 60 5.89 -9.51 -19.58
N GLU A 61 4.95 -10.21 -18.95
CA GLU A 61 4.80 -11.66 -19.09
C GLU A 61 3.33 -12.08 -18.89
N VAL A 62 2.92 -13.12 -19.62
CA VAL A 62 1.60 -13.74 -19.53
C VAL A 62 1.80 -15.25 -19.39
N LEU A 63 1.25 -15.85 -18.34
CA LEU A 63 1.20 -17.30 -18.16
C LEU A 63 -0.23 -17.79 -18.43
N GLY A 64 -0.37 -18.83 -19.26
CA GLY A 64 -1.67 -19.41 -19.60
C GLY A 64 -2.38 -18.75 -20.80
N GLU A 65 -1.63 -18.24 -21.78
CA GLU A 65 -2.18 -17.56 -22.98
C GLU A 65 -3.19 -18.40 -23.77
N ASP A 66 -2.98 -19.72 -23.87
CA ASP A 66 -3.93 -20.63 -24.53
C ASP A 66 -5.30 -20.62 -23.84
N LYS A 67 -5.31 -20.70 -22.50
CA LYS A 67 -6.54 -20.67 -21.69
C LYS A 67 -7.19 -19.28 -21.76
N LEU A 68 -6.39 -18.21 -21.75
CA LEU A 68 -6.86 -16.85 -21.92
C LEU A 68 -7.60 -16.68 -23.26
N THR A 69 -6.99 -17.13 -24.35
CA THR A 69 -7.57 -17.05 -25.69
C THR A 69 -8.84 -17.89 -25.82
N ALA A 70 -8.90 -19.06 -25.20
CA ALA A 70 -10.10 -19.90 -25.17
C ALA A 70 -11.25 -19.19 -24.43
N ILE A 71 -11.00 -18.66 -23.23
CA ILE A 71 -12.04 -17.97 -22.44
C ILE A 71 -12.58 -16.75 -23.19
N LEU A 72 -11.70 -15.90 -23.75
CA LEU A 72 -12.11 -14.67 -24.46
C LEU A 72 -12.97 -14.92 -25.71
N LYS A 73 -12.98 -16.15 -26.25
CA LYS A 73 -13.88 -16.55 -27.35
C LYS A 73 -15.28 -16.94 -26.88
N GLU A 74 -15.40 -17.40 -25.63
CA GLU A 74 -16.64 -17.99 -25.10
C GLU A 74 -17.38 -17.06 -24.15
N ARG A 75 -16.66 -16.32 -23.31
CA ARG A 75 -17.23 -15.46 -22.27
C ARG A 75 -16.27 -14.38 -21.79
N GLU A 76 -16.73 -13.56 -20.86
CA GLU A 76 -15.93 -12.54 -20.21
C GLU A 76 -14.93 -13.17 -19.22
N LEU A 77 -13.74 -12.59 -19.18
CA LEU A 77 -12.66 -13.03 -18.30
C LEU A 77 -12.88 -12.46 -16.89
N LYS A 78 -12.72 -13.30 -15.87
CA LYS A 78 -12.77 -12.88 -14.47
C LYS A 78 -11.36 -12.72 -13.92
N ILE A 79 -11.00 -11.50 -13.53
CA ILE A 79 -9.64 -11.16 -13.09
C ILE A 79 -9.70 -10.60 -11.68
N TYR A 80 -8.72 -10.94 -10.84
CA TYR A 80 -8.49 -10.16 -9.62
C TYR A 80 -7.11 -9.51 -9.57
N TRP A 81 -7.05 -8.43 -8.81
CA TRP A 81 -5.82 -7.77 -8.41
C TRP A 81 -5.85 -7.52 -6.90
N GLY A 82 -4.82 -7.96 -6.20
CA GLY A 82 -4.67 -7.77 -4.76
C GLY A 82 -3.82 -6.53 -4.45
N THR A 83 -4.26 -5.75 -3.46
CA THR A 83 -3.50 -4.62 -2.93
C THR A 83 -3.49 -4.63 -1.41
N ALA A 84 -2.30 -4.58 -0.81
CA ALA A 84 -2.15 -4.47 0.63
C ALA A 84 -2.42 -3.02 1.08
N THR A 85 -3.24 -2.85 2.12
CA THR A 85 -3.71 -1.54 2.62
C THR A 85 -2.75 -0.94 3.66
N THR A 86 -1.46 -0.93 3.34
CA THR A 86 -0.39 -0.53 4.28
C THR A 86 0.02 0.94 4.12
N GLY A 87 0.81 1.24 3.09
CA GLY A 87 1.34 2.58 2.81
C GLY A 87 0.27 3.52 2.26
N LYS A 88 0.62 4.79 2.06
CA LYS A 88 -0.26 5.74 1.35
C LYS A 88 -0.01 5.66 -0.16
N PRO A 89 -1.03 5.34 -0.98
CA PRO A 89 -0.93 5.34 -2.45
C PRO A 89 -0.38 6.66 -3.00
N HIS A 90 0.47 6.54 -4.03
CA HIS A 90 1.07 7.64 -4.76
C HIS A 90 0.84 7.43 -6.27
N ILE A 91 1.30 8.36 -7.11
CA ILE A 91 1.00 8.32 -8.56
C ILE A 91 1.45 7.04 -9.29
N ALA A 92 2.34 6.22 -8.71
CA ALA A 92 2.69 4.92 -9.30
C ALA A 92 1.49 3.97 -9.37
N TYR A 93 0.49 4.14 -8.50
CA TYR A 93 -0.74 3.34 -8.55
C TYR A 93 -1.49 3.53 -9.88
N PHE A 94 -1.23 4.60 -10.64
CA PHE A 94 -1.80 4.72 -11.97
C PHE A 94 -1.29 3.64 -12.94
N VAL A 95 -0.13 3.01 -12.70
CA VAL A 95 0.39 1.92 -13.53
C VAL A 95 -0.54 0.68 -13.46
N PRO A 96 -0.81 0.07 -12.29
CA PRO A 96 -1.79 -1.00 -12.20
C PRO A 96 -3.20 -0.51 -12.54
N MET A 97 -3.60 0.71 -12.14
CA MET A 97 -4.95 1.22 -12.47
C MET A 97 -5.18 1.39 -13.97
N SER A 98 -4.14 1.70 -14.76
CA SER A 98 -4.25 1.75 -16.22
C SER A 98 -4.52 0.36 -16.82
N LYS A 99 -3.95 -0.70 -16.23
CA LYS A 99 -4.27 -2.09 -16.63
C LYS A 99 -5.66 -2.52 -16.17
N ILE A 100 -6.09 -2.14 -14.96
CA ILE A 100 -7.47 -2.36 -14.53
C ILE A 100 -8.45 -1.67 -15.46
N ALA A 101 -8.15 -0.43 -15.89
CA ALA A 101 -8.94 0.29 -16.88
C ALA A 101 -8.98 -0.45 -18.23
N ASP A 102 -7.87 -1.04 -18.68
CA ASP A 102 -7.86 -1.89 -19.87
C ASP A 102 -8.76 -3.13 -19.73
N PHE A 103 -8.72 -3.80 -18.56
CA PHE A 103 -9.57 -4.97 -18.31
C PHE A 103 -11.06 -4.61 -18.32
N LEU A 104 -11.43 -3.50 -17.67
CA LEU A 104 -12.80 -2.99 -17.67
C LEU A 104 -13.25 -2.60 -19.09
N LYS A 105 -12.39 -1.93 -19.87
CA LYS A 105 -12.66 -1.60 -21.28
C LYS A 105 -12.80 -2.85 -22.16
N ALA A 106 -12.05 -3.91 -21.88
CA ALA A 106 -12.18 -5.20 -22.56
C ALA A 106 -13.45 -5.98 -22.14
N GLY A 107 -14.22 -5.45 -21.18
CA GLY A 107 -15.45 -6.06 -20.67
C GLY A 107 -15.24 -7.13 -19.60
N CYS A 108 -14.06 -7.21 -18.97
CA CYS A 108 -13.75 -8.20 -17.94
C CYS A 108 -14.52 -7.91 -16.64
N GLU A 109 -14.84 -8.97 -15.88
CA GLU A 109 -15.25 -8.85 -14.48
C GLU A 109 -13.98 -8.68 -13.62
N VAL A 110 -13.84 -7.51 -12.98
CA VAL A 110 -12.64 -7.18 -12.21
C VAL A 110 -12.94 -7.16 -10.73
N THR A 111 -12.22 -7.97 -9.95
CA THR A 111 -12.24 -7.92 -8.49
C THR A 111 -10.97 -7.26 -7.95
N ILE A 112 -11.10 -6.21 -7.15
CA ILE A 112 -9.97 -5.67 -6.37
C ILE A 112 -10.09 -6.19 -4.94
N LEU A 113 -9.08 -6.97 -4.54
CA LEU A 113 -8.96 -7.49 -3.19
C LEU A 113 -8.16 -6.52 -2.33
N PHE A 114 -8.80 -5.93 -1.33
CA PHE A 114 -8.14 -5.20 -0.26
C PHE A 114 -7.61 -6.21 0.74
N ALA A 115 -6.32 -6.51 0.64
CA ALA A 115 -5.66 -7.54 1.43
C ALA A 115 -5.30 -7.00 2.83
N ASP A 116 -6.33 -6.70 3.62
CA ASP A 116 -6.26 -6.15 4.98
C ASP A 116 -5.68 -7.15 5.99
N LEU A 117 -6.07 -8.42 5.91
CA LEU A 117 -5.45 -9.51 6.69
C LEU A 117 -3.96 -9.64 6.34
N HIS A 118 -3.61 -9.59 5.05
CA HIS A 118 -2.22 -9.62 4.61
C HIS A 118 -1.44 -8.39 5.10
N ALA A 119 -2.05 -7.21 5.07
CA ALA A 119 -1.46 -5.97 5.58
C ALA A 119 -1.15 -6.07 7.08
N TYR A 120 -2.02 -6.72 7.86
CA TYR A 120 -1.76 -7.04 9.26
C TYR A 120 -0.57 -8.00 9.42
N LEU A 121 -0.56 -9.11 8.66
CA LEU A 121 0.50 -10.13 8.70
C LEU A 121 1.89 -9.62 8.27
N ASP A 122 1.93 -8.65 7.34
CA ASP A 122 3.15 -8.02 6.83
C ASP A 122 3.62 -6.81 7.64
N ASN A 123 2.74 -6.22 8.45
CA ASN A 123 2.99 -5.00 9.18
C ASN A 123 2.17 -4.91 10.48
N MET A 124 2.48 -5.79 11.42
CA MET A 124 1.83 -5.88 12.75
C MET A 124 1.90 -4.59 13.60
N LYS A 125 2.54 -3.53 13.12
CA LYS A 125 2.58 -2.21 13.79
C LYS A 125 1.29 -1.40 13.62
N ALA A 126 0.41 -1.76 12.68
CA ALA A 126 -0.86 -1.06 12.46
C ALA A 126 -2.01 -1.77 13.21
N PRO A 127 -2.74 -1.08 14.10
CA PRO A 127 -3.96 -1.61 14.72
C PRO A 127 -5.03 -1.97 13.68
N TRP A 128 -5.95 -2.88 14.03
CA TRP A 128 -7.04 -3.31 13.15
C TRP A 128 -7.94 -2.16 12.73
N GLU A 129 -8.23 -1.23 13.65
CA GLU A 129 -9.04 -0.04 13.39
C GLU A 129 -8.38 0.86 12.35
N LEU A 130 -7.05 0.99 12.41
CA LEU A 130 -6.29 1.77 11.45
C LEU A 130 -6.27 1.09 10.07
N LEU A 131 -6.17 -0.24 10.03
CA LEU A 131 -6.23 -1.02 8.79
C LEU A 131 -7.60 -0.90 8.12
N GLU A 132 -8.68 -0.85 8.90
CA GLU A 132 -10.01 -0.61 8.35
C GLU A 132 -10.12 0.79 7.72
N LEU A 133 -9.67 1.83 8.42
CA LEU A 133 -9.63 3.20 7.90
C LEU A 133 -8.79 3.31 6.63
N ARG A 134 -7.63 2.62 6.59
CA ARG A 134 -6.80 2.55 5.38
C ARG A 134 -7.52 1.82 4.26
N THR A 135 -8.21 0.73 4.54
CA THR A 135 -8.98 -0.01 3.53
C THR A 135 -10.07 0.88 2.93
N GLN A 136 -10.82 1.62 3.75
CA GLN A 136 -11.80 2.61 3.28
C GLN A 136 -11.14 3.72 2.44
N TYR A 137 -9.96 4.22 2.85
CA TYR A 137 -9.21 5.20 2.07
C TYR A 137 -8.79 4.65 0.70
N TYR A 138 -8.26 3.42 0.66
CA TYR A 138 -7.84 2.72 -0.54
C TYR A 138 -9.01 2.50 -1.51
N GLU A 139 -10.15 2.08 -0.99
CA GLU A 139 -11.37 1.89 -1.75
C GLU A 139 -11.81 3.19 -2.44
N ALA A 140 -11.87 4.27 -1.66
CA ALA A 140 -12.31 5.56 -2.17
C ALA A 140 -11.31 6.17 -3.17
N VAL A 141 -10.00 6.01 -2.95
CA VAL A 141 -8.98 6.56 -3.85
C VAL A 141 -8.90 5.79 -5.16
N ILE A 142 -8.96 4.45 -5.13
CA ILE A 142 -8.97 3.62 -6.35
C ILE A 142 -10.21 3.92 -7.18
N LYS A 143 -11.37 4.05 -6.54
CA LYS A 143 -12.60 4.46 -7.22
C LYS A 143 -12.44 5.83 -7.89
N ALA A 144 -11.88 6.81 -7.18
CA ALA A 144 -11.61 8.15 -7.73
C ALA A 144 -10.62 8.13 -8.91
N MET A 145 -9.59 7.27 -8.86
CA MET A 145 -8.62 7.11 -9.94
C MET A 145 -9.28 6.55 -11.20
N LEU A 146 -10.11 5.51 -11.07
CA LEU A 146 -10.80 4.90 -12.21
C LEU A 146 -11.88 5.83 -12.80
N GLU A 147 -12.59 6.59 -11.97
CA GLU A 147 -13.50 7.65 -12.41
C GLU A 147 -12.75 8.75 -13.19
N SER A 148 -11.57 9.17 -12.70
CA SER A 148 -10.73 10.16 -13.37
C SER A 148 -10.17 9.67 -14.72
N ILE A 149 -9.86 8.37 -14.80
CA ILE A 149 -9.48 7.70 -16.06
C ILE A 149 -10.67 7.63 -17.03
N GLY A 150 -11.91 7.59 -16.52
CA GLY A 150 -13.14 7.55 -17.31
C GLY A 150 -13.48 6.15 -17.80
N VAL A 151 -13.42 5.14 -16.92
CA VAL A 151 -13.86 3.78 -17.24
C VAL A 151 -15.18 3.38 -16.56
N PRO A 152 -15.98 2.53 -17.22
CA PRO A 152 -17.17 1.91 -16.61
C PRO A 152 -16.78 1.09 -15.38
N LEU A 153 -17.56 1.23 -14.29
CA LEU A 153 -17.30 0.56 -13.01
C LEU A 153 -18.34 -0.53 -12.69
N GLU A 154 -19.27 -0.83 -13.60
CA GLU A 154 -20.38 -1.74 -13.37
C GLU A 154 -19.91 -3.18 -13.11
N LYS A 155 -18.77 -3.55 -13.71
CA LYS A 155 -18.13 -4.86 -13.55
C LYS A 155 -16.95 -4.86 -12.57
N LEU A 156 -16.78 -3.76 -11.83
CA LEU A 156 -15.77 -3.66 -10.79
C LEU A 156 -16.38 -4.07 -9.44
N ARG A 157 -15.74 -5.03 -8.78
CA ARG A 157 -16.11 -5.49 -7.44
C ARG A 157 -14.99 -5.27 -6.46
N PHE A 158 -15.33 -4.75 -5.29
CA PHE A 158 -14.44 -4.59 -4.16
C PHE A 158 -14.72 -5.67 -3.12
N VAL A 159 -13.66 -6.31 -2.62
CA VAL A 159 -13.73 -7.37 -1.60
C VAL A 159 -12.61 -7.12 -0.59
N ARG A 160 -12.89 -7.27 0.70
CA ARG A 160 -11.86 -7.24 1.75
C ARG A 160 -11.42 -8.67 2.06
N GLY A 161 -10.14 -8.86 2.37
CA GLY A 161 -9.61 -10.19 2.69
C GLY A 161 -10.33 -10.80 3.89
N THR A 162 -10.54 -10.02 4.94
CA THR A 162 -11.26 -10.45 6.15
C THR A 162 -12.71 -10.91 5.90
N ASP A 163 -13.34 -10.54 4.78
CA ASP A 163 -14.71 -10.97 4.45
C ASP A 163 -14.83 -12.49 4.26
N PHE A 164 -13.75 -13.16 3.83
CA PHE A 164 -13.79 -14.60 3.52
C PHE A 164 -12.57 -15.40 4.00
N GLN A 165 -11.40 -14.77 4.19
CA GLN A 165 -10.16 -15.47 4.55
C GLN A 165 -10.17 -16.08 5.95
N LEU A 166 -11.14 -15.69 6.79
CA LEU A 166 -11.36 -16.25 8.12
C LEU A 166 -12.52 -17.27 8.16
N SER A 167 -13.14 -17.55 7.01
CA SER A 167 -14.21 -18.55 6.91
C SER A 167 -13.68 -19.95 7.19
N LYS A 168 -14.60 -20.84 7.59
CA LYS A 168 -14.27 -22.24 7.90
C LYS A 168 -13.69 -22.96 6.68
N GLU A 169 -14.29 -22.75 5.52
CA GLU A 169 -13.90 -23.39 4.26
C GLU A 169 -12.50 -22.95 3.84
N TYR A 170 -12.23 -21.63 3.86
CA TYR A 170 -10.93 -21.09 3.52
C TYR A 170 -9.85 -21.56 4.49
N THR A 171 -10.13 -21.51 5.80
CA THR A 171 -9.20 -21.96 6.84
C THR A 171 -8.86 -23.45 6.71
N LEU A 172 -9.84 -24.29 6.35
CA LEU A 172 -9.60 -25.70 6.11
C LEU A 172 -8.67 -25.93 4.92
N ASP A 173 -8.84 -25.16 3.84
CA ASP A 173 -7.92 -25.22 2.70
C ASP A 173 -6.53 -24.71 3.03
N VAL A 174 -6.39 -23.70 3.90
CA VAL A 174 -5.08 -23.28 4.43
C VAL A 174 -4.38 -24.44 5.15
N TYR A 175 -5.09 -25.23 5.98
CA TYR A 175 -4.51 -26.40 6.63
C TYR A 175 -4.19 -27.55 5.66
N ARG A 176 -5.00 -27.76 4.63
CA ARG A 176 -4.69 -28.73 3.56
C ARG A 176 -3.44 -28.31 2.81
N LEU A 177 -3.33 -27.04 2.46
CA LEU A 177 -2.19 -26.49 1.76
C LEU A 177 -0.92 -26.56 2.61
N SER A 178 -1.00 -26.27 3.91
CA SER A 178 0.15 -26.39 4.82
C SER A 178 0.63 -27.83 5.03
N SER A 179 -0.22 -28.83 4.78
CA SER A 179 0.15 -30.25 4.83
C SER A 179 0.97 -30.73 3.62
N VAL A 180 0.92 -30.00 2.50
CA VAL A 180 1.59 -30.37 1.24
C VAL A 180 2.71 -29.41 0.84
N VAL A 181 2.63 -28.14 1.26
CA VAL A 181 3.65 -27.13 0.94
C VAL A 181 4.84 -27.28 1.87
N THR A 182 6.04 -27.42 1.27
CA THR A 182 7.28 -27.41 2.06
C THR A 182 7.63 -26.00 2.52
N GLN A 183 8.26 -25.87 3.68
CA GLN A 183 8.77 -24.59 4.18
C GLN A 183 9.74 -23.92 3.19
N HIS A 184 10.55 -24.73 2.49
CA HIS A 184 11.47 -24.27 1.45
C HIS A 184 10.71 -23.57 0.31
N ASP A 185 9.65 -24.19 -0.21
CA ASP A 185 8.89 -23.64 -1.32
C ASP A 185 8.10 -22.40 -0.91
N ALA A 186 7.50 -22.38 0.27
CA ALA A 186 6.84 -21.20 0.82
C ALA A 186 7.82 -20.01 0.94
N LYS A 187 9.00 -20.23 1.52
CA LYS A 187 10.04 -19.20 1.66
C LYS A 187 10.53 -18.71 0.29
N LYS A 188 10.74 -19.63 -0.67
CA LYS A 188 11.16 -19.30 -2.02
C LYS A 188 10.10 -18.48 -2.76
N ALA A 189 8.82 -18.82 -2.61
CA ALA A 189 7.72 -18.12 -3.24
C ALA A 189 7.59 -16.67 -2.73
N GLY A 190 7.69 -16.47 -1.42
CA GLY A 190 7.57 -15.15 -0.80
C GLY A 190 8.83 -14.26 -0.86
N ALA A 191 9.95 -14.74 -1.40
CA ALA A 191 11.26 -14.08 -1.24
C ALA A 191 11.35 -12.63 -1.75
N GLU A 192 10.55 -12.26 -2.76
CA GLU A 192 10.56 -10.90 -3.35
C GLU A 192 9.43 -10.00 -2.86
N VAL A 193 8.43 -10.59 -2.19
CA VAL A 193 7.18 -9.91 -1.80
C VAL A 193 7.13 -9.69 -0.28
N VAL A 194 7.45 -10.73 0.48
CA VAL A 194 7.46 -10.69 1.95
C VAL A 194 8.71 -9.97 2.44
N LYS A 195 8.54 -9.09 3.42
CA LYS A 195 9.65 -8.36 4.05
C LYS A 195 10.66 -9.34 4.65
N GLN A 196 11.90 -9.25 4.20
CA GLN A 196 13.00 -10.03 4.77
C GLN A 196 13.45 -9.37 6.09
N VAL A 197 13.39 -10.15 7.17
CA VAL A 197 13.85 -9.75 8.51
C VAL A 197 14.82 -10.81 9.03
N GLU A 198 15.67 -10.43 9.99
CA GLU A 198 16.71 -11.31 10.55
C GLU A 198 16.12 -12.58 11.18
N HIS A 199 14.96 -12.46 11.81
CA HIS A 199 14.19 -13.57 12.38
C HIS A 199 12.81 -13.65 11.70
N PRO A 200 12.69 -14.35 10.55
CA PRO A 200 11.44 -14.43 9.78
C PRO A 200 10.31 -15.02 10.61
N LEU A 201 9.16 -14.33 10.60
CA LEU A 201 7.94 -14.79 11.25
C LEU A 201 7.24 -15.88 10.44
N LEU A 202 6.43 -16.69 11.11
CA LEU A 202 5.60 -17.72 10.46
C LEU A 202 4.63 -17.11 9.44
N SER A 203 4.14 -15.90 9.68
CA SER A 203 3.23 -15.18 8.77
C SER A 203 3.77 -15.10 7.34
N GLY A 204 5.07 -14.87 7.18
CA GLY A 204 5.73 -14.81 5.88
C GLY A 204 5.71 -16.13 5.11
N LEU A 205 5.61 -17.27 5.80
CA LEU A 205 5.49 -18.59 5.16
C LEU A 205 4.05 -18.91 4.77
N LEU A 206 3.06 -18.32 5.44
CA LEU A 206 1.64 -18.50 5.12
C LEU A 206 1.22 -17.65 3.90
N TYR A 207 1.86 -16.48 3.73
CA TYR A 207 1.50 -15.49 2.72
C TYR A 207 1.29 -16.05 1.30
N PRO A 208 2.24 -16.82 0.69
CA PRO A 208 2.04 -17.31 -0.68
C PRO A 208 0.87 -18.28 -0.80
N GLY A 209 0.58 -19.03 0.28
CA GLY A 209 -0.56 -19.95 0.33
C GLY A 209 -1.89 -19.22 0.39
N LEU A 210 -1.98 -18.15 1.17
CA LEU A 210 -3.17 -17.30 1.24
C LEU A 210 -3.45 -16.67 -0.13
N GLN A 211 -2.44 -16.05 -0.75
CA GLN A 211 -2.61 -15.43 -2.07
C GLN A 211 -3.02 -16.44 -3.15
N ALA A 212 -2.51 -17.68 -3.10
CA ALA A 212 -2.94 -18.73 -4.03
C ALA A 212 -4.42 -19.14 -3.83
N LEU A 213 -4.87 -19.27 -2.57
CA LEU A 213 -6.26 -19.63 -2.27
C LEU A 213 -7.26 -18.52 -2.63
N ASP A 214 -6.83 -17.25 -2.63
CA ASP A 214 -7.66 -16.14 -3.08
C ASP A 214 -8.16 -16.33 -4.53
N GLU A 215 -7.37 -16.95 -5.41
CA GLU A 215 -7.78 -17.26 -6.79
C GLU A 215 -9.03 -18.15 -6.86
N GLU A 216 -9.09 -19.15 -5.99
CA GLU A 216 -10.22 -20.08 -5.92
C GLU A 216 -11.43 -19.43 -5.27
N HIS A 217 -11.23 -18.82 -4.09
CA HIS A 217 -12.32 -18.29 -3.29
C HIS A 217 -12.96 -17.03 -3.90
N LEU A 218 -12.21 -16.25 -4.68
CA LEU A 218 -12.76 -15.15 -5.48
C LEU A 218 -13.42 -15.62 -6.80
N LYS A 219 -13.26 -16.90 -7.15
CA LYS A 219 -13.81 -17.56 -8.35
C LYS A 219 -13.39 -16.87 -9.65
N VAL A 220 -12.09 -16.65 -9.79
CA VAL A 220 -11.49 -15.94 -10.92
C VAL A 220 -10.73 -16.88 -11.86
N ASP A 221 -10.59 -16.43 -13.10
CA ASP A 221 -9.84 -17.10 -14.16
C ASP A 221 -8.37 -16.67 -14.18
N ALA A 222 -8.10 -15.43 -13.77
CA ALA A 222 -6.79 -14.81 -13.84
C ALA A 222 -6.46 -13.96 -12.61
N GLN A 223 -5.17 -13.90 -12.28
CA GLN A 223 -4.60 -12.94 -11.36
C GLN A 223 -3.73 -11.95 -12.13
N PHE A 224 -3.87 -10.66 -11.80
CA PHE A 224 -2.98 -9.60 -12.26
C PHE A 224 -2.10 -9.11 -11.11
N GLY A 225 -0.83 -8.83 -11.40
CA GLY A 225 0.11 -8.23 -10.45
C GLY A 225 1.40 -7.78 -11.13
N GLY A 226 2.40 -7.41 -10.32
CA GLY A 226 3.74 -7.09 -10.82
C GLY A 226 4.57 -8.35 -11.06
N VAL A 227 5.64 -8.24 -11.87
CA VAL A 227 6.57 -9.35 -12.11
C VAL A 227 7.33 -9.80 -10.85
N ASP A 228 7.39 -8.94 -9.82
CA ASP A 228 7.89 -9.29 -8.49
C ASP A 228 7.03 -10.37 -7.77
N GLN A 229 5.78 -10.55 -8.20
CA GLN A 229 4.89 -11.59 -7.69
C GLN A 229 5.00 -12.92 -8.46
N ARG A 230 5.84 -13.00 -9.50
CA ARG A 230 5.96 -14.17 -10.38
C ARG A 230 6.19 -15.48 -9.63
N LYS A 231 6.99 -15.46 -8.56
CA LYS A 231 7.26 -16.67 -7.77
C LYS A 231 6.01 -17.16 -7.03
N ILE A 232 5.16 -16.25 -6.55
CA ILE A 232 3.87 -16.59 -5.92
C ILE A 232 2.91 -17.15 -6.96
N PHE A 233 2.85 -16.56 -8.16
CA PHE A 233 2.03 -17.07 -9.27
C PHE A 233 2.41 -18.50 -9.67
N THR A 234 3.71 -18.77 -9.86
CA THR A 234 4.17 -20.14 -10.16
C THR A 234 3.96 -21.11 -8.99
N PHE A 235 3.93 -20.61 -7.76
CA PHE A 235 3.60 -21.39 -6.58
C PHE A 235 2.11 -21.78 -6.59
N ALA A 236 1.22 -20.86 -6.91
CA ALA A 236 -0.21 -21.13 -7.06
C ALA A 236 -0.48 -22.15 -8.17
N GLU A 237 0.16 -22.01 -9.35
CA GLU A 237 0.04 -22.99 -10.44
C GLU A 237 0.47 -24.41 -10.04
N LYS A 238 1.48 -24.52 -9.17
CA LYS A 238 1.98 -25.80 -8.68
C LYS A 238 1.05 -26.43 -7.64
N TYR A 239 0.54 -25.64 -6.69
CA TYR A 239 -0.09 -26.18 -5.49
C TYR A 239 -1.63 -26.17 -5.52
N LEU A 240 -2.30 -25.29 -6.27
CA LEU A 240 -3.75 -25.33 -6.40
C LEU A 240 -4.28 -26.69 -6.93
N PRO A 241 -3.63 -27.33 -7.93
CA PRO A 241 -4.03 -28.68 -8.39
C PRO A 241 -3.94 -29.75 -7.30
N SER A 242 -3.05 -29.61 -6.30
CA SER A 242 -2.93 -30.58 -5.21
C SER A 242 -4.12 -30.57 -4.25
N LEU A 243 -4.89 -29.47 -4.23
CA LEU A 243 -6.17 -29.35 -3.52
C LEU A 243 -7.37 -29.69 -4.44
N GLY A 244 -7.13 -30.03 -5.71
CA GLY A 244 -8.18 -30.27 -6.71
C GLY A 244 -8.69 -29.01 -7.42
N TYR A 245 -8.04 -27.86 -7.20
CA TYR A 245 -8.42 -26.59 -7.82
C TYR A 245 -7.69 -26.36 -9.14
N THR A 246 -8.31 -25.56 -10.02
CA THR A 246 -7.72 -25.28 -11.34
C THR A 246 -6.59 -24.27 -11.26
N LYS A 247 -5.59 -24.37 -12.15
CA LYS A 247 -4.59 -23.29 -12.32
C LYS A 247 -5.21 -22.06 -13.00
N ARG A 248 -4.79 -20.86 -12.59
CA ARG A 248 -5.24 -19.59 -13.17
C ARG A 248 -4.24 -19.03 -14.18
N ILE A 249 -4.70 -18.06 -14.94
CA ILE A 249 -3.88 -17.25 -15.84
C ILE A 249 -3.17 -16.18 -15.00
N HIS A 250 -1.90 -15.90 -15.26
CA HIS A 250 -1.16 -14.87 -14.54
C HIS A 250 -0.69 -13.77 -15.49
N LEU A 251 -1.06 -12.53 -15.18
CA LEU A 251 -0.78 -11.33 -15.96
C LEU A 251 0.19 -10.44 -15.18
N MET A 252 1.41 -10.25 -15.69
CA MET A 252 2.49 -9.58 -14.96
C MET A 252 2.89 -8.26 -15.61
N ASN A 253 2.72 -7.18 -14.86
CA ASN A 253 3.23 -5.86 -15.24
C ASN A 253 4.74 -5.76 -14.98
N PRO A 254 5.47 -4.96 -15.79
CA PRO A 254 6.87 -4.68 -15.51
C PRO A 254 7.06 -3.85 -14.25
N MET A 255 8.26 -3.91 -13.69
CA MET A 255 8.69 -2.98 -12.64
C MET A 255 8.91 -1.60 -13.25
N VAL A 256 7.94 -0.71 -13.08
CA VAL A 256 8.03 0.65 -13.62
C VAL A 256 8.84 1.54 -12.66
N PRO A 257 9.91 2.19 -13.13
CA PRO A 257 10.70 3.09 -12.29
C PRO A 257 9.86 4.27 -11.80
N GLY A 258 10.19 4.75 -10.62
CA GLY A 258 9.60 5.96 -10.07
C GLY A 258 9.85 7.18 -10.93
N LEU A 259 8.96 8.18 -10.92
CA LEU A 259 9.21 9.44 -11.65
C LEU A 259 10.50 10.12 -11.17
N THR A 260 10.94 9.88 -9.93
CA THR A 260 12.16 10.45 -9.36
C THR A 260 13.45 9.67 -9.72
N GLY A 261 13.35 8.55 -10.46
CA GLY A 261 14.51 7.80 -10.98
C GLY A 261 14.89 6.53 -10.21
N SER A 262 14.28 6.27 -9.04
CA SER A 262 14.45 5.04 -8.25
C SER A 262 13.09 4.38 -7.96
N LYS A 263 13.07 3.19 -7.33
CA LYS A 263 11.82 2.52 -6.91
C LYS A 263 11.05 3.45 -5.97
N MET A 264 9.88 3.95 -6.39
CA MET A 264 9.04 4.78 -5.52
C MET A 264 8.60 3.96 -4.30
N SER A 265 8.99 4.42 -3.10
CA SER A 265 8.63 3.82 -1.83
C SER A 265 7.66 4.72 -1.08
N SER A 266 6.65 4.15 -0.43
CA SER A 266 5.75 4.92 0.44
C SER A 266 6.46 5.52 1.66
N SER A 267 7.68 5.08 1.96
CA SER A 267 8.44 5.44 3.17
C SER A 267 9.24 6.74 3.06
N GLU A 268 9.36 7.33 1.88
CA GLU A 268 10.10 8.58 1.65
C GLU A 268 9.17 9.65 1.06
N GLU A 269 8.88 10.71 1.81
CA GLU A 269 7.89 11.72 1.39
C GLU A 269 8.36 12.61 0.24
N GLU A 270 9.67 12.89 0.14
CA GLU A 270 10.20 13.75 -0.93
C GLU A 270 10.39 13.01 -2.26
N SER A 271 10.48 11.68 -2.24
CA SER A 271 10.73 10.89 -3.46
C SER A 271 9.46 10.47 -4.21
N LYS A 272 8.27 10.79 -3.67
CA LYS A 272 6.96 10.43 -4.26
C LYS A 272 6.03 11.63 -4.44
N ILE A 273 5.23 11.58 -5.51
CA ILE A 273 4.10 12.49 -5.72
C ILE A 273 2.84 11.80 -5.19
N ASP A 274 2.22 12.39 -4.18
CA ASP A 274 0.97 11.90 -3.59
C ASP A 274 -0.21 12.19 -4.54
N LEU A 275 -1.24 11.35 -4.49
CA LEU A 275 -2.46 11.56 -5.28
C LEU A 275 -3.20 12.84 -4.86
N LEU A 276 -3.00 13.30 -3.62
CA LEU A 276 -3.61 14.49 -3.04
C LEU A 276 -2.67 15.70 -2.95
N ASP A 277 -1.44 15.61 -3.50
CA ASP A 277 -0.50 16.74 -3.56
C ASP A 277 -1.13 17.92 -4.32
N ARG A 278 -0.82 19.16 -3.94
CA ARG A 278 -1.30 20.35 -4.68
C ARG A 278 -0.58 20.52 -6.01
N LYS A 279 -1.11 21.36 -6.91
CA LYS A 279 -0.52 21.60 -8.23
C LYS A 279 0.93 22.11 -8.12
N GLU A 280 1.19 22.96 -7.13
CA GLU A 280 2.51 23.53 -6.86
C GLU A 280 3.50 22.46 -6.39
N ASP A 281 3.05 21.52 -5.55
CA ASP A 281 3.87 20.42 -5.03
C ASP A 281 4.22 19.42 -6.14
N VAL A 282 3.24 19.06 -6.98
CA VAL A 282 3.46 18.23 -8.17
C VAL A 282 4.53 18.85 -9.07
N LYS A 283 4.40 20.15 -9.38
CA LYS A 283 5.38 20.89 -10.19
C LYS A 283 6.76 20.87 -9.57
N LYS A 284 6.87 21.16 -8.27
CA LYS A 284 8.15 21.17 -7.53
C LYS A 284 8.82 19.79 -7.57
N LYS A 285 8.06 18.72 -7.36
CA LYS A 285 8.56 17.33 -7.36
C LYS A 285 8.96 16.87 -8.77
N LEU A 286 8.16 17.18 -9.79
CA LEU A 286 8.49 16.89 -11.20
C LEU A 286 9.74 17.62 -11.69
N ARG A 287 9.98 18.86 -11.26
CA ARG A 287 11.21 19.57 -11.60
C ARG A 287 12.46 18.82 -11.12
N LYS A 288 12.40 18.26 -9.90
CA LYS A 288 13.47 17.46 -9.29
C LYS A 288 13.60 16.04 -9.86
N ALA A 289 12.62 15.55 -10.61
CA ALA A 289 12.66 14.21 -11.20
C ALA A 289 13.90 14.01 -12.08
N PHE A 290 14.53 12.84 -12.00
CA PHE A 290 15.61 12.49 -12.91
C PHE A 290 15.05 12.31 -14.34
N CYS A 291 15.63 13.05 -15.29
CA CYS A 291 15.29 12.96 -16.71
C CYS A 291 16.46 13.54 -17.51
N GLU A 292 17.38 12.66 -17.87
CA GLU A 292 18.59 13.01 -18.61
C GLU A 292 18.27 13.14 -20.12
N PRO A 293 18.77 14.17 -20.83
CA PRO A 293 18.55 14.31 -22.27
C PRO A 293 19.04 13.08 -23.05
N GLY A 294 18.22 12.55 -23.97
CA GLY A 294 18.58 11.39 -24.79
C GLY A 294 18.48 10.04 -24.08
N ASN A 295 18.36 10.02 -22.74
CA ASN A 295 18.32 8.79 -21.98
C ASN A 295 16.91 8.18 -21.96
N VAL A 296 16.70 7.15 -22.78
CA VAL A 296 15.45 6.38 -22.84
C VAL A 296 15.42 5.20 -21.86
N GLU A 297 16.59 4.79 -21.35
CA GLU A 297 16.71 3.69 -20.39
C GLU A 297 16.58 4.21 -18.94
N ASN A 298 15.88 3.48 -18.07
CA ASN A 298 15.69 3.88 -16.67
C ASN A 298 15.08 5.29 -16.47
N ASN A 299 14.32 5.77 -17.45
CA ASN A 299 13.68 7.07 -17.40
C ASN A 299 12.25 6.96 -16.85
N GLY A 300 12.06 7.33 -15.57
CA GLY A 300 10.77 7.30 -14.89
C GLY A 300 9.69 8.19 -15.52
N VAL A 301 10.11 9.28 -16.16
CA VAL A 301 9.25 10.25 -16.84
C VAL A 301 8.67 9.63 -18.12
N LEU A 302 9.52 9.03 -18.97
CA LEU A 302 9.07 8.29 -20.16
C LEU A 302 8.26 7.05 -19.80
N SER A 303 8.67 6.33 -18.75
CA SER A 303 7.96 5.14 -18.29
C SER A 303 6.54 5.47 -17.82
N PHE A 304 6.35 6.60 -17.13
CA PHE A 304 5.01 7.05 -16.76
C PHE A 304 4.16 7.43 -17.97
N ILE A 305 4.75 8.05 -19.00
CA ILE A 305 4.03 8.29 -20.26
C ILE A 305 3.59 6.97 -20.88
N LYS A 306 4.52 6.03 -21.08
CA LYS A 306 4.28 4.73 -21.73
C LYS A 306 3.18 3.91 -21.05
N HIS A 307 3.23 3.83 -19.72
CA HIS A 307 2.37 2.91 -18.95
C HIS A 307 1.09 3.56 -18.43
N VAL A 308 1.03 4.90 -18.35
CA VAL A 308 -0.13 5.62 -17.82
C VAL A 308 -0.73 6.57 -18.84
N LEU A 309 0.00 7.59 -19.30
CA LEU A 309 -0.62 8.66 -20.08
C LEU A 309 -1.01 8.21 -21.49
N PHE A 310 -0.16 7.41 -22.14
CA PHE A 310 -0.37 6.93 -23.49
C PHE A 310 -1.57 5.97 -23.59
N PRO A 311 -1.72 4.95 -22.71
CA PRO A 311 -2.87 4.04 -22.77
C PRO A 311 -4.23 4.70 -22.52
N LEU A 312 -4.25 5.86 -21.85
CA LEU A 312 -5.48 6.59 -21.52
C LEU A 312 -6.09 7.31 -22.71
N ARG A 313 -5.27 7.89 -23.59
CA ARG A 313 -5.73 8.68 -24.74
C ARG A 313 -5.26 8.20 -26.11
N SER A 314 -4.40 7.17 -26.16
CA SER A 314 -3.74 6.68 -27.37
C SER A 314 -2.88 7.74 -28.09
N GLU A 315 -2.67 8.89 -27.47
CA GLU A 315 -1.80 9.96 -27.93
C GLU A 315 -1.20 10.71 -26.73
N PHE A 316 -0.09 11.40 -26.96
CA PHE A 316 0.54 12.28 -25.98
C PHE A 316 1.02 13.58 -26.63
N VAL A 317 0.67 14.72 -26.02
CA VAL A 317 1.04 16.04 -26.53
C VAL A 317 2.24 16.57 -25.76
N VAL A 318 3.35 16.81 -26.47
CA VAL A 318 4.51 17.52 -25.93
C VAL A 318 4.33 19.01 -26.17
N LEU A 319 4.30 19.77 -25.08
CA LEU A 319 4.23 21.22 -25.06
C LEU A 319 5.64 21.79 -25.23
N ARG A 320 5.84 22.57 -26.30
CA ARG A 320 7.17 23.09 -26.66
C ARG A 320 7.02 24.44 -27.35
N ASP A 321 7.97 25.34 -27.08
CA ASP A 321 7.99 26.68 -27.66
C ASP A 321 8.09 26.64 -29.20
N GLU A 322 7.50 27.64 -29.88
CA GLU A 322 7.52 27.76 -31.35
C GLU A 322 8.94 27.78 -31.92
N LYS A 323 9.90 28.39 -31.20
CA LYS A 323 11.32 28.42 -31.58
C LYS A 323 11.95 27.03 -31.76
N TRP A 324 11.37 26.00 -31.15
CA TRP A 324 11.84 24.62 -31.23
C TRP A 324 10.89 23.73 -32.05
N GLY A 325 9.99 24.32 -32.84
CA GLY A 325 9.04 23.60 -33.69
C GLY A 325 7.65 23.40 -33.08
N GLY A 326 7.33 24.10 -31.97
CA GLY A 326 5.99 24.12 -31.39
C GLY A 326 5.53 22.80 -30.77
N ASN A 327 4.27 22.78 -30.32
CA ASN A 327 3.63 21.61 -29.74
C ASN A 327 3.57 20.45 -30.76
N LYS A 328 3.84 19.23 -30.30
CA LYS A 328 3.79 18.03 -31.15
C LYS A 328 2.96 16.94 -30.47
N THR A 329 2.02 16.37 -31.22
CA THR A 329 1.20 15.23 -30.80
C THR A 329 1.81 13.93 -31.31
N TYR A 330 2.03 12.98 -30.41
CA TYR A 330 2.55 11.66 -30.72
C TYR A 330 1.42 10.63 -30.62
N THR A 331 1.16 9.90 -31.71
CA THR A 331 0.18 8.80 -31.78
C THR A 331 0.82 7.42 -31.62
N SER A 332 2.16 7.36 -31.58
CA SER A 332 2.94 6.18 -31.18
C SER A 332 3.97 6.55 -30.10
N TYR A 333 4.08 5.74 -29.05
CA TYR A 333 5.11 5.91 -28.03
C TYR A 333 6.53 5.78 -28.62
N GLY A 334 6.71 4.92 -29.63
CA GLY A 334 8.01 4.72 -30.28
C GLY A 334 8.53 5.98 -30.97
N ASP A 335 7.64 6.82 -31.51
CA ASP A 335 8.02 8.09 -32.14
C ASP A 335 8.48 9.10 -31.08
N LEU A 336 7.82 9.13 -29.91
CA LEU A 336 8.24 9.97 -28.79
C LEU A 336 9.59 9.54 -28.23
N GLU A 337 9.78 8.23 -28.05
CA GLU A 337 11.03 7.65 -27.55
C GLU A 337 12.20 7.96 -28.49
N LYS A 338 11.98 7.84 -29.81
CA LYS A 338 12.95 8.20 -30.83
C LYS A 338 13.31 9.69 -30.77
N ASP A 339 12.32 10.59 -30.77
CA ASP A 339 12.56 12.02 -30.72
C ASP A 339 13.23 12.47 -29.41
N PHE A 340 12.97 11.77 -28.30
CA PHE A 340 13.67 12.01 -27.04
C PHE A 340 15.13 11.53 -27.10
N ALA A 341 15.39 10.35 -27.67
CA ALA A 341 16.74 9.81 -27.88
C ALA A 341 17.59 10.70 -28.80
N GLU A 342 16.98 11.24 -29.85
CA GLU A 342 17.58 12.20 -30.78
C GLU A 342 17.69 13.63 -30.21
N GLN A 343 17.28 13.84 -28.96
CA GLN A 343 17.31 15.12 -28.24
C GLN A 343 16.49 16.24 -28.89
N VAL A 344 15.51 15.87 -29.73
CA VAL A 344 14.53 16.79 -30.33
C VAL A 344 13.52 17.24 -29.27
N VAL A 345 13.23 16.38 -28.29
CA VAL A 345 12.40 16.70 -27.11
C VAL A 345 13.29 16.96 -25.91
N HIS A 346 13.25 18.18 -25.40
CA HIS A 346 14.00 18.56 -24.21
C HIS A 346 13.34 17.99 -22.93
N PRO A 347 14.11 17.52 -21.93
CA PRO A 347 13.55 17.00 -20.67
C PRO A 347 12.62 17.97 -19.93
N GLY A 348 12.87 19.27 -20.00
CA GLY A 348 12.02 20.29 -19.40
C GLY A 348 10.63 20.34 -20.02
N ASP A 349 10.55 20.23 -21.35
CA ASP A 349 9.29 20.23 -22.11
C ASP A 349 8.50 18.96 -21.81
N LEU A 350 9.19 17.81 -21.73
CA LEU A 350 8.59 16.54 -21.36
C LEU A 350 7.99 16.58 -19.95
N LYS A 351 8.73 17.11 -18.96
CA LYS A 351 8.25 17.29 -17.58
C LYS A 351 7.05 18.24 -17.51
N ASN A 352 7.08 19.36 -18.22
CA ASN A 352 5.96 20.31 -18.27
C ASN A 352 4.71 19.67 -18.89
N SER A 353 4.88 18.86 -19.94
CA SER A 353 3.78 18.15 -20.61
C SER A 353 3.13 17.13 -19.67
N ILE A 354 3.94 16.39 -18.90
CA ILE A 354 3.45 15.48 -17.87
C ILE A 354 2.78 16.25 -16.73
N GLU A 355 3.32 17.38 -16.28
CA GLU A 355 2.69 18.20 -15.23
C GLU A 355 1.24 18.54 -15.59
N VAL A 356 1.01 18.96 -16.84
CA VAL A 356 -0.33 19.30 -17.34
C VAL A 356 -1.23 18.06 -17.39
N ALA A 357 -0.75 16.96 -17.98
CA ALA A 357 -1.53 15.73 -18.10
C ALA A 357 -1.84 15.08 -16.74
N LEU A 358 -0.87 15.05 -15.84
CA LEU A 358 -1.00 14.50 -14.49
C LEU A 358 -1.97 15.32 -13.66
N ASN A 359 -1.89 16.65 -13.70
CA ASN A 359 -2.85 17.48 -12.96
C ASN A 359 -4.28 17.28 -13.46
N LYS A 360 -4.50 17.06 -14.77
CA LYS A 360 -5.84 16.70 -15.29
C LYS A 360 -6.36 15.38 -14.69
N LEU A 361 -5.48 14.41 -14.41
CA LEU A 361 -5.86 13.16 -13.74
C LEU A 361 -6.05 13.32 -12.23
N LEU A 362 -5.29 14.21 -11.59
CA LEU A 362 -5.37 14.41 -10.14
C LEU A 362 -6.49 15.36 -9.72
N ASP A 363 -6.90 16.29 -10.58
CA ASP A 363 -7.91 17.31 -10.24
C ASP A 363 -9.26 16.72 -9.78
N PRO A 364 -9.87 15.73 -10.47
CA PRO A 364 -11.09 15.09 -9.99
C PRO A 364 -10.92 14.35 -8.66
N ILE A 365 -9.74 13.77 -8.43
CA ILE A 365 -9.41 13.05 -7.19
C ILE A 365 -9.31 14.04 -6.03
N ARG A 366 -8.58 15.14 -6.22
CA ARG A 366 -8.45 16.23 -5.23
C ARG A 366 -9.81 16.83 -4.89
N GLU A 367 -10.65 17.04 -5.90
CA GLU A 367 -12.01 17.56 -5.71
C GLU A 367 -12.85 16.60 -4.85
N LYS A 368 -12.85 15.30 -5.15
CA LYS A 368 -13.57 14.29 -4.35
C LYS A 368 -13.07 14.21 -2.91
N PHE A 369 -11.76 14.32 -2.71
CA PHE A 369 -11.13 14.33 -1.39
C PHE A 369 -11.18 15.69 -0.68
N SER A 370 -11.79 16.71 -1.30
CA SER A 370 -12.02 18.01 -0.68
C SER A 370 -13.24 18.02 0.24
N SER A 371 -14.09 17.00 0.25
CA SER A 371 -15.22 16.95 1.19
C SER A 371 -14.75 16.74 2.65
N SER A 372 -15.51 17.24 3.63
CA SER A 372 -15.17 17.13 5.05
C SER A 372 -14.94 15.68 5.50
N GLN A 373 -15.81 14.76 5.05
CA GLN A 373 -15.72 13.33 5.34
C GLN A 373 -14.43 12.71 4.78
N MET A 374 -14.10 13.00 3.52
CA MET A 374 -12.93 12.42 2.87
C MET A 374 -11.61 12.98 3.42
N ARG A 375 -11.58 14.26 3.80
CA ARG A 375 -10.43 14.85 4.51
C ARG A 375 -10.21 14.19 5.87
N LYS A 376 -11.29 13.96 6.64
CA LYS A 376 -11.23 13.25 7.92
C LYS A 376 -10.67 11.83 7.71
N LEU A 377 -11.24 11.07 6.78
CA LEU A 377 -10.77 9.72 6.45
C LEU A 377 -9.27 9.71 6.11
N ALA A 378 -8.81 10.60 5.22
CA ALA A 378 -7.40 10.68 4.84
C ALA A 378 -6.50 10.99 6.04
N SER A 379 -6.92 11.90 6.93
CA SER A 379 -6.16 12.27 8.12
C SER A 379 -6.13 11.18 9.20
N CYS A 380 -7.21 10.40 9.35
CA CYS A 380 -7.31 9.31 10.31
C CYS A 380 -6.59 8.05 9.82
N ALA A 381 -6.62 7.75 8.52
CA ALA A 381 -5.93 6.60 7.92
C ALA A 381 -4.40 6.79 7.88
N TYR A 382 -3.95 8.04 7.73
CA TYR A 382 -2.52 8.41 7.70
C TYR A 382 -2.28 9.65 8.58
N PRO A 383 -2.28 9.48 9.92
CA PRO A 383 -1.98 10.57 10.83
C PRO A 383 -0.55 11.07 10.57
N ASP A 384 -0.42 12.39 10.44
CA ASP A 384 0.85 13.04 10.13
C ASP A 384 1.86 12.82 11.26
N PRO A 385 3.03 12.19 10.99
CA PRO A 385 4.05 11.98 12.00
C PRO A 385 4.58 13.29 12.57
N SER A 386 4.40 14.45 11.92
CA SER A 386 4.76 15.76 12.46
C SER A 386 3.83 16.22 13.60
N LYS A 387 2.54 15.86 13.55
CA LYS A 387 1.60 16.05 14.66
C LYS A 387 1.82 15.04 15.78
N THR A 388 2.36 13.87 15.46
CA THR A 388 2.87 12.91 16.45
C THR A 388 4.23 13.36 17.01
N LYS A 389 5.07 14.06 16.24
CA LYS A 389 6.38 14.59 16.68
C LYS A 389 6.30 15.82 17.58
N SER A 390 5.19 16.57 17.62
CA SER A 390 4.94 17.52 18.71
C SER A 390 4.69 16.81 20.06
N ALA A 391 4.37 15.51 20.04
CA ALA A 391 4.32 14.65 21.22
C ALA A 391 5.61 13.80 21.42
N MET A 392 6.59 13.90 20.51
CA MET A 392 7.77 13.00 20.48
C MET A 392 9.11 13.70 20.21
N LYS A 393 9.19 15.02 20.38
CA LYS A 393 10.47 15.77 20.43
C LYS A 393 10.84 16.05 21.89
N GLY A 394 11.24 14.99 22.58
CA GLY A 394 11.53 15.05 24.01
C GLY A 394 12.60 14.12 24.54
N SER A 395 13.38 13.40 23.71
CA SER A 395 14.72 12.92 24.07
C SER A 395 15.36 12.09 22.96
N THR A 396 16.52 12.53 22.49
CA THR A 396 17.52 11.61 21.94
C THR A 396 18.79 11.80 22.76
N LYS A 397 19.13 10.80 23.56
CA LYS A 397 20.51 10.38 23.84
C LYS A 397 20.51 9.02 24.56
N ASN A 398 21.11 8.04 23.88
CA ASN A 398 21.66 6.73 24.27
C ASN A 398 21.12 6.01 25.52
N SER A 399 20.58 4.80 25.31
CA SER A 399 21.17 3.51 25.79
C SER A 399 20.29 2.34 25.34
N ASP A 400 20.81 1.13 25.48
CA ASP A 400 20.31 -0.16 25.01
C ASP A 400 18.80 -0.44 25.23
N ALA A 401 18.28 -1.35 24.40
CA ALA A 401 16.89 -1.80 24.42
C ALA A 401 16.55 -2.51 25.74
N GLU A 402 16.15 -1.73 26.75
CA GLU A 402 15.44 -2.24 27.92
C GLU A 402 13.98 -2.51 27.54
N GLU A 403 13.54 -3.73 27.87
CA GLU A 403 12.20 -4.25 27.63
C GLU A 403 11.14 -3.29 28.18
N VAL A 404 10.15 -2.95 27.37
CA VAL A 404 9.04 -2.07 27.78
C VAL A 404 8.08 -2.89 28.63
N VAL A 405 8.24 -2.82 29.96
CA VAL A 405 7.36 -3.49 30.94
C VAL A 405 6.40 -2.50 31.61
N PRO A 406 5.13 -2.88 31.89
CA PRO A 406 4.12 -1.99 32.47
C PRO A 406 4.51 -1.37 33.82
N SER A 407 5.36 -2.04 34.60
CA SER A 407 5.79 -1.57 35.94
C SER A 407 6.57 -0.27 35.93
N ARG A 408 7.09 0.16 34.77
CA ARG A 408 7.82 1.41 34.58
C ARG A 408 6.95 2.65 34.73
N VAL A 409 5.62 2.51 34.63
CA VAL A 409 4.66 3.61 34.77
C VAL A 409 4.26 3.75 36.25
N ASP A 410 4.44 4.93 36.83
CA ASP A 410 3.96 5.22 38.20
C ASP A 410 2.48 5.55 38.16
N LEU A 411 1.64 4.52 38.31
CA LEU A 411 0.19 4.66 38.41
C LEU A 411 -0.21 4.84 39.87
N ARG A 412 -0.96 5.91 40.17
CA ARG A 412 -1.45 6.18 41.52
C ARG A 412 -2.91 6.59 41.55
N VAL A 413 -3.55 6.28 42.66
CA VAL A 413 -4.88 6.80 42.97
C VAL A 413 -4.77 8.24 43.41
N GLY A 414 -5.59 9.14 42.86
CA GLY A 414 -5.68 10.52 43.31
C GLY A 414 -7.12 10.97 43.51
N LYS A 415 -7.32 11.89 44.46
CA LYS A 415 -8.62 12.50 44.71
C LYS A 415 -8.67 13.89 44.09
N VAL A 416 -9.67 14.14 43.25
CA VAL A 416 -9.89 15.46 42.66
C VAL A 416 -10.47 16.40 43.73
N LEU A 417 -9.72 17.43 44.10
CA LEU A 417 -10.10 18.43 45.11
C LEU A 417 -10.85 19.61 44.51
N SER A 418 -10.50 20.03 43.29
CA SER A 418 -11.20 21.09 42.58
C SER A 418 -11.08 20.91 41.07
N VAL A 419 -12.10 21.36 40.34
CA VAL A 419 -12.16 21.34 38.87
C VAL A 419 -12.60 22.71 38.37
N GLU A 420 -11.73 23.39 37.63
CA GLU A 420 -12.01 24.69 37.02
C GLU A 420 -11.87 24.61 35.50
N LYS A 421 -12.68 25.36 34.75
CA LYS A 421 -12.46 25.48 33.30
C LYS A 421 -11.19 26.27 33.04
N HIS A 422 -10.37 25.83 32.09
CA HIS A 422 -9.14 26.51 31.76
C HIS A 422 -9.45 27.92 31.20
N PRO A 423 -8.78 28.98 31.68
CA PRO A 423 -9.10 30.37 31.32
C PRO A 423 -8.94 30.66 29.83
N ASP A 424 -7.94 30.06 29.19
CA ASP A 424 -7.62 30.26 27.77
C ASP A 424 -7.97 29.06 26.85
N ALA A 425 -8.80 28.11 27.31
CA ALA A 425 -9.15 26.93 26.50
C ALA A 425 -10.51 26.30 26.86
N ASP A 426 -11.44 26.31 25.90
CA ASP A 426 -12.82 25.81 26.10
C ASP A 426 -12.93 24.30 26.30
N ALA A 427 -11.91 23.54 25.87
CA ALA A 427 -11.91 22.08 25.90
C ALA A 427 -11.16 21.50 27.12
N LEU A 428 -10.58 22.33 27.99
CA LEU A 428 -9.70 21.89 29.06
C LEU A 428 -10.24 22.21 30.46
N TYR A 429 -10.05 21.28 31.39
CA TYR A 429 -10.15 21.51 32.82
C TYR A 429 -8.77 21.72 33.43
N VAL A 430 -8.73 22.42 34.56
CA VAL A 430 -7.60 22.54 35.47
C VAL A 430 -8.03 21.94 36.79
N GLU A 431 -7.45 20.81 37.14
CA GLU A 431 -7.77 20.06 38.35
C GLU A 431 -6.67 20.18 39.41
N LYS A 432 -7.06 20.31 40.68
CA LYS A 432 -6.16 20.06 41.82
C LYS A 432 -6.42 18.67 42.33
N ILE A 433 -5.37 17.83 42.35
CA ILE A 433 -5.50 16.41 42.68
C ILE A 433 -4.58 16.06 43.84
N ASP A 434 -5.16 15.51 44.90
CA ASP A 434 -4.46 14.95 46.04
C ASP A 434 -3.95 13.55 45.69
N LEU A 435 -2.64 13.36 45.81
CA LEU A 435 -1.93 12.10 45.57
C LEU A 435 -1.28 11.56 46.86
N GLY A 436 -1.73 12.02 48.04
CA GLY A 436 -1.09 11.70 49.32
C GLY A 436 0.28 12.35 49.49
N GLU A 437 0.56 13.39 48.69
CA GLU A 437 1.79 14.18 48.72
C GLU A 437 1.63 15.42 49.63
N ALA A 438 2.72 16.13 49.91
CA ALA A 438 2.69 17.32 50.75
C ALA A 438 1.84 18.46 50.14
N GLU A 439 1.80 18.56 48.81
CA GLU A 439 0.98 19.52 48.08
C GLU A 439 0.19 18.81 46.96
N PRO A 440 -1.07 19.20 46.71
CA PRO A 440 -1.83 18.68 45.58
C PRO A 440 -1.19 19.05 44.24
N ARG A 441 -1.16 18.11 43.31
CA ARG A 441 -0.67 18.36 41.95
C ARG A 441 -1.71 19.08 41.11
N THR A 442 -1.23 19.90 40.18
CA THR A 442 -2.08 20.51 39.14
C THR A 442 -2.13 19.56 37.94
N VAL A 443 -3.32 19.23 37.46
CA VAL A 443 -3.54 18.43 36.26
C VAL A 443 -4.36 19.26 35.27
N VAL A 444 -4.10 19.11 33.98
CA VAL A 444 -4.88 19.74 32.91
C VAL A 444 -5.44 18.65 32.01
N SER A 445 -6.75 18.43 32.02
CA SER A 445 -7.41 17.37 31.26
C SER A 445 -8.29 17.90 30.12
N GLY A 446 -8.48 17.09 29.07
CA GLY A 446 -9.36 17.41 27.93
C GLY A 446 -10.80 16.94 28.10
N LEU A 447 -11.31 16.88 29.34
CA LEU A 447 -12.56 16.18 29.67
C LEU A 447 -13.83 17.04 29.56
N VAL A 448 -13.73 18.33 29.23
CA VAL A 448 -14.88 19.26 29.22
C VAL A 448 -16.03 18.79 28.33
N ALA A 449 -15.73 18.14 27.20
CA ALA A 449 -16.73 17.65 26.26
C ALA A 449 -17.33 16.29 26.64
N PHE A 450 -16.79 15.63 27.67
CA PHE A 450 -17.07 14.22 27.96
C PHE A 450 -17.58 13.99 29.38
N VAL A 451 -17.05 14.69 30.37
CA VAL A 451 -17.38 14.50 31.79
C VAL A 451 -17.73 15.84 32.42
N PRO A 452 -18.95 16.01 32.95
CA PRO A 452 -19.33 17.20 33.72
C PRO A 452 -18.39 17.43 34.91
N LYS A 453 -18.12 18.70 35.26
CA LYS A 453 -17.24 19.03 36.38
C LYS A 453 -17.74 18.47 37.71
N GLU A 454 -19.06 18.36 37.86
CA GLU A 454 -19.74 17.83 39.04
C GLU A 454 -19.47 16.35 39.25
N GLU A 455 -19.20 15.60 38.18
CA GLU A 455 -18.87 14.17 38.24
C GLU A 455 -17.38 13.92 38.49
N LEU A 456 -16.53 14.92 38.26
CA LEU A 456 -15.10 14.86 38.56
C LEU A 456 -14.79 15.34 39.97
N GLN A 457 -15.56 16.30 40.50
CA GLN A 457 -15.38 16.85 41.84
C GLN A 457 -15.45 15.74 42.90
N ASP A 458 -14.45 15.68 43.80
CA ASP A 458 -14.33 14.68 44.86
C ASP A 458 -14.20 13.21 44.41
N ARG A 459 -14.10 12.95 43.10
CA ARG A 459 -13.93 11.60 42.54
C ARG A 459 -12.50 11.09 42.75
N LEU A 460 -12.38 9.79 43.03
CA LEU A 460 -11.10 9.08 42.97
C LEU A 460 -10.82 8.64 41.54
N VAL A 461 -9.62 8.93 41.04
CA VAL A 461 -9.21 8.64 39.66
C VAL A 461 -7.81 8.04 39.66
N VAL A 462 -7.46 7.33 38.58
CA VAL A 462 -6.09 6.81 38.39
C VAL A 462 -5.26 7.81 37.58
N LEU A 463 -4.06 8.11 38.07
CA LEU A 463 -3.11 9.04 37.46
C LEU A 463 -1.80 8.37 37.09
N VAL A 464 -1.16 8.89 36.04
CA VAL A 464 0.25 8.65 35.72
C VAL A 464 1.10 9.78 36.32
N CYS A 465 2.01 9.44 37.23
CA CYS A 465 2.71 10.39 38.09
C CYS A 465 4.20 10.60 37.76
N ASN A 466 4.81 9.73 36.96
CA ASN A 466 6.23 9.81 36.58
C ASN A 466 6.47 10.37 35.16
N MET A 467 5.47 11.06 34.59
CA MET A 467 5.68 11.83 33.37
C MET A 467 6.27 13.21 33.68
N LYS A 468 7.09 13.71 32.76
CA LYS A 468 7.61 15.08 32.84
C LYS A 468 6.44 16.08 32.79
N PRO A 469 6.38 17.07 33.69
CA PRO A 469 5.34 18.09 33.65
C PRO A 469 5.29 18.81 32.30
N GLN A 470 4.09 19.08 31.80
CA GLN A 470 3.88 19.70 30.49
C GLN A 470 2.97 20.91 30.59
N LYS A 471 3.39 22.02 29.97
CA LYS A 471 2.57 23.22 29.87
C LYS A 471 1.52 23.08 28.78
N MET A 472 0.26 23.23 29.16
CA MET A 472 -0.91 23.25 28.28
C MET A 472 -1.52 24.64 28.38
N ARG A 473 -1.38 25.43 27.30
CA ARG A 473 -1.93 26.81 27.22
C ARG A 473 -1.52 27.72 28.39
N GLY A 474 -0.32 27.52 28.93
CA GLY A 474 0.25 28.35 30.00
C GLY A 474 0.18 27.74 31.40
N VAL A 475 -0.72 26.78 31.64
CA VAL A 475 -0.82 26.04 32.91
C VAL A 475 0.01 24.75 32.84
N GLU A 476 0.79 24.46 33.87
CA GLU A 476 1.64 23.27 33.94
C GLU A 476 0.87 22.08 34.53
N SER A 477 0.72 21.00 33.75
CA SER A 477 0.16 19.73 34.20
C SER A 477 1.28 18.83 34.75
N GLN A 478 1.16 18.41 36.00
CA GLN A 478 2.17 17.68 36.78
C GLN A 478 1.86 16.17 36.90
N ALA A 479 0.75 15.72 36.31
CA ALA A 479 0.37 14.32 36.14
C ALA A 479 -0.62 14.21 34.97
N MET A 480 -1.03 13.00 34.61
CA MET A 480 -2.09 12.73 33.62
C MET A 480 -3.16 11.84 34.23
N LEU A 481 -4.41 12.23 34.08
CA LEU A 481 -5.59 11.46 34.48
C LEU A 481 -5.89 10.40 33.40
N LEU A 482 -5.98 9.13 33.79
CA LEU A 482 -6.27 8.03 32.87
C LEU A 482 -7.77 7.85 32.64
N CYS A 483 -8.14 7.73 31.36
CA CYS A 483 -9.51 7.49 30.94
C CYS A 483 -9.58 6.29 29.98
N ALA A 484 -10.68 5.55 30.01
CA ALA A 484 -11.08 4.64 28.95
C ALA A 484 -11.72 5.44 27.81
N PHE A 485 -11.48 5.00 26.58
CA PHE A 485 -12.07 5.56 25.37
C PHE A 485 -12.83 4.47 24.61
N SER A 486 -14.08 4.72 24.27
CA SER A 486 -14.90 3.84 23.43
C SER A 486 -15.22 4.53 22.11
N SER A 487 -14.87 3.87 21.00
CA SER A 487 -15.06 4.35 19.62
C SER A 487 -16.49 4.16 19.06
N GLY A 488 -17.47 3.84 19.92
CA GLY A 488 -18.87 3.71 19.54
C GLY A 488 -19.53 5.05 19.14
N ASP A 489 -20.78 4.98 18.67
CA ASP A 489 -21.65 6.15 18.49
C ASP A 489 -22.76 6.10 19.55
N PRO A 490 -22.72 6.98 20.59
CA PRO A 490 -21.83 8.12 20.74
C PRO A 490 -20.42 7.75 21.25
N CYS A 491 -19.45 8.56 20.86
CA CYS A 491 -18.07 8.50 21.36
C CYS A 491 -18.06 8.80 22.87
N GLN A 492 -17.48 7.91 23.67
CA GLN A 492 -17.47 8.02 25.14
C GLN A 492 -16.04 8.02 25.69
N VAL A 493 -15.79 8.89 26.66
CA VAL A 493 -14.55 8.96 27.43
C VAL A 493 -14.93 8.95 28.91
N GLU A 494 -14.40 7.98 29.65
CA GLU A 494 -14.72 7.80 31.07
C GLU A 494 -13.43 7.69 31.91
N PRO A 495 -13.30 8.45 33.02
CA PRO A 495 -12.20 8.28 33.97
C PRO A 495 -12.16 6.86 34.51
N LEU A 496 -10.95 6.31 34.67
CA LEU A 496 -10.79 5.00 35.30
C LEU A 496 -11.03 5.11 36.81
N ASP A 497 -11.96 4.30 37.31
CA ASP A 497 -12.20 4.17 38.74
C ASP A 497 -11.17 3.22 39.37
N PRO A 498 -10.53 3.59 40.49
CA PRO A 498 -9.66 2.68 41.23
C PRO A 498 -10.47 1.59 41.94
N PRO A 499 -9.81 0.51 42.42
CA PRO A 499 -10.45 -0.50 43.25
C PRO A 499 -11.20 0.09 44.46
N ALA A 500 -12.32 -0.52 44.83
CA ALA A 500 -13.12 -0.04 45.94
C ALA A 500 -12.32 -0.06 47.25
N GLY A 501 -12.30 1.07 47.97
CA GLY A 501 -11.58 1.23 49.22
C GLY A 501 -10.16 1.79 49.09
N SER A 502 -9.70 2.10 47.87
CA SER A 502 -8.40 2.74 47.67
C SER A 502 -8.31 4.15 48.25
N CYS A 503 -7.16 4.50 48.79
CA CYS A 503 -6.83 5.82 49.32
C CYS A 503 -5.96 6.64 48.34
N PRO A 504 -6.01 7.99 48.38
CA PRO A 504 -5.10 8.84 47.61
C PRO A 504 -3.62 8.51 47.88
N GLY A 505 -2.84 8.41 46.81
CA GLY A 505 -1.42 8.07 46.83
C GLY A 505 -1.11 6.57 46.74
N GLU A 506 -2.12 5.69 46.85
CA GLU A 506 -1.91 4.26 46.66
C GLU A 506 -1.44 3.94 45.24
N ARG A 507 -0.51 2.99 45.14
CA ARG A 507 0.03 2.54 43.86
C ARG A 507 -0.90 1.54 43.19
N VAL A 508 -1.20 1.78 41.93
CA VAL A 508 -1.92 0.87 41.04
C VAL A 508 -0.89 0.10 40.21
N PHE A 509 -1.09 -1.20 40.05
CA PHE A 509 -0.18 -2.06 39.27
C PHE A 509 -0.98 -3.04 38.42
N VAL A 510 -0.33 -3.55 37.38
CA VAL A 510 -0.87 -4.62 36.53
C VAL A 510 -0.56 -5.95 37.20
N GLU A 511 -1.53 -6.87 37.22
CA GLU A 511 -1.35 -8.22 37.75
C GLU A 511 -0.15 -8.91 37.09
N GLY A 512 0.74 -9.49 37.90
CA GLY A 512 2.01 -10.08 37.47
C GLY A 512 3.21 -9.11 37.43
N PHE A 513 3.01 -7.82 37.73
CA PHE A 513 4.05 -6.79 37.74
C PHE A 513 4.16 -6.03 39.07
N GLU A 514 3.72 -6.64 40.17
CA GLU A 514 3.56 -6.01 41.50
C GLU A 514 4.88 -5.47 42.06
N ASN A 515 5.98 -6.17 41.77
CA ASN A 515 7.29 -5.89 42.36
C ASN A 515 8.18 -4.97 41.51
N GLY A 516 7.74 -4.58 40.31
CA GLY A 516 8.54 -3.69 39.46
C GLY A 516 8.57 -2.27 40.02
N GLN A 517 9.66 -1.52 39.79
CA GLN A 517 9.77 -0.12 40.19
C GLN A 517 9.44 0.80 39.01
N PRO A 518 8.71 1.91 39.24
CA PRO A 518 8.48 2.90 38.20
C PRO A 518 9.78 3.68 37.92
N ASP A 519 9.88 4.19 36.69
CA ASP A 519 11.00 5.03 36.23
C ASP A 519 11.03 6.42 36.91
#